data_AF-A0A8T5K4K6-F1
#
_entry.id   AF-A0A8T5K4K6-F1
#
_cell.length_a   1.000
_cell.length_b   1.000
_cell.length_c   1.000
_cell.angle_alpha   90.00
_cell.angle_beta   90.00
_cell.angle_gamma   90.00
#
_symmetry.space_group_name_H-M   'P 1'
#
loop_
_entity.id
_entity.type
_entity.pdbx_description
1 polymer ?
#
loop_
_entity_poly.entity_id
_entity_poly.type
_entity_poly.pdbx_seq_one_letter_code
_entity_poly.pdbx_strand_id
1 'polypeptide(L)'
;MKIIDLLPSQIITLNDYPVHSASALIDYFSRCKLGESMPFVPVIRKDIVRKYFDDQLLEEFERYEHQNTVAEYFMLDGSHRTTALTLAGCKIKAIIYGTDSDIADARKLVLTNQILKSETLGHSLEENCKILYRHFKEKPYFMNVGQKMEKMKMDKKLPLEILNVIKN
;
A
#
# COMPACT_ATOMS: atom_id res chain seq x y z
N MET A 1 -10.69 9.95 11.87
CA MET A 1 -9.80 8.84 11.44
C MET A 1 -10.61 7.56 11.35
N LYS A 2 -10.42 6.72 10.31
CA LYS A 2 -11.13 5.43 10.16
C LYS A 2 -10.13 4.29 9.93
N ILE A 3 -10.38 3.14 10.55
CA ILE A 3 -9.63 1.90 10.33
C ILE A 3 -10.59 0.88 9.68
N ILE A 4 -10.19 0.29 8.57
CA ILE A 4 -11.01 -0.64 7.80
C ILE A 4 -10.19 -1.84 7.32
N ASP A 5 -10.88 -2.96 7.06
CA ASP A 5 -10.31 -4.09 6.34
C ASP A 5 -10.41 -3.81 4.84
N LEU A 6 -9.31 -3.95 4.10
CA LEU A 6 -9.23 -3.78 2.65
C LEU A 6 -8.77 -5.06 1.96
N LEU A 7 -9.31 -5.29 0.77
CA LEU A 7 -8.82 -6.30 -0.16
C LEU A 7 -7.59 -5.75 -0.92
N PRO A 8 -6.66 -6.62 -1.36
CA PRO A 8 -5.51 -6.21 -2.16
C PRO A 8 -5.87 -5.43 -3.44
N SER A 9 -7.02 -5.73 -4.04
CA SER A 9 -7.53 -5.05 -5.23
C SER A 9 -8.01 -3.61 -4.96
N GLN A 10 -8.29 -3.26 -3.71
CA GLN A 10 -8.79 -1.94 -3.32
C GLN A 10 -7.68 -0.91 -3.07
N ILE A 11 -6.43 -1.36 -3.00
CA ILE A 11 -5.27 -0.53 -2.65
C ILE A 11 -4.36 -0.38 -3.87
N ILE A 12 -4.26 0.83 -4.38
CA ILE A 12 -3.29 1.26 -5.39
C ILE A 12 -1.93 1.34 -4.71
N THR A 13 -0.99 0.54 -5.21
CA THR A 13 0.35 0.39 -4.63
C THR A 13 1.32 1.44 -5.16
N LEU A 14 2.44 1.59 -4.47
CA LEU A 14 3.54 2.41 -4.95
C LEU A 14 4.26 1.70 -6.10
N ASN A 15 4.89 2.48 -7.00
CA ASN A 15 5.71 1.97 -8.11
C ASN A 15 7.08 1.39 -7.71
N ASP A 16 7.14 0.72 -6.56
CA ASP A 16 8.33 0.08 -5.99
C ASP A 16 8.37 -1.42 -6.35
N TYR A 17 8.43 -1.73 -7.65
CA TYR A 17 8.44 -3.11 -8.14
C TYR A 17 9.85 -3.61 -8.52
N PRO A 18 10.27 -4.81 -8.06
CA PRO A 18 9.67 -5.59 -6.97
C PRO A 18 9.92 -4.91 -5.62
N VAL A 19 9.33 -5.43 -4.53
CA VAL A 19 9.63 -4.91 -3.19
C VAL A 19 11.15 -4.96 -2.92
N HIS A 20 11.68 -3.89 -2.34
CA HIS A 20 13.14 -3.65 -2.29
C HIS A 20 13.94 -4.53 -1.30
N SER A 21 13.29 -5.33 -0.47
CA SER A 21 13.96 -6.13 0.58
C SER A 21 13.29 -7.49 0.75
N ALA A 22 14.01 -8.55 0.35
CA ALA A 22 13.55 -9.92 0.50
C ALA A 22 13.41 -10.30 1.98
N SER A 23 14.37 -9.92 2.83
CA SER A 23 14.34 -10.23 4.27
C SER A 23 13.15 -9.60 4.98
N ALA A 24 12.83 -8.34 4.67
CA ALA A 24 11.65 -7.68 5.23
C ALA A 24 10.34 -8.35 4.77
N LEU A 25 10.27 -8.79 3.51
CA LEU A 25 9.10 -9.52 3.00
C LEU A 25 8.95 -10.88 3.71
N ILE A 26 10.04 -11.64 3.89
CA ILE A 26 10.05 -12.93 4.59
C ILE A 26 9.62 -12.77 6.04
N ASP A 27 10.13 -11.75 6.74
CA ASP A 27 9.76 -11.45 8.13
C ASP A 27 8.25 -11.21 8.27
N TYR A 28 7.70 -10.25 7.50
CA TYR A 28 6.27 -9.97 7.54
C TYR A 28 5.44 -11.19 7.15
N PHE A 29 5.84 -11.95 6.13
CA PHE A 29 5.11 -13.14 5.70
C PHE A 29 5.08 -14.21 6.80
N SER A 30 6.21 -14.46 7.46
CA SER A 30 6.31 -15.42 8.56
C SER A 30 5.40 -15.03 9.72
N ARG A 31 5.43 -13.75 10.12
CA ARG A 31 4.56 -13.21 11.18
C ARG A 31 3.07 -13.32 10.83
N CYS A 32 2.71 -13.08 9.56
CA CYS A 32 1.34 -13.29 9.08
C CYS A 32 0.91 -14.75 9.20
N LYS A 33 1.79 -15.71 8.86
CA LYS A 33 1.51 -17.15 8.99
C LYS A 33 1.38 -17.61 10.44
N LEU A 34 2.04 -16.94 11.37
CA LEU A 34 1.89 -17.17 12.82
C LEU A 34 0.60 -16.54 13.40
N GLY A 35 -0.17 -15.81 12.59
CA GLY A 35 -1.39 -15.14 13.03
C GLY A 35 -1.12 -13.86 13.85
N GLU A 36 0.08 -13.31 13.77
CA GLU A 36 0.41 -12.07 14.46
C GLU A 36 -0.36 -10.87 13.89
N SER A 37 -0.70 -9.91 14.75
CA SER A 37 -1.30 -8.65 14.32
C SER A 37 -0.27 -7.80 13.58
N MET A 38 -0.59 -7.41 12.34
CA MET A 38 0.24 -6.51 11.54
C MET A 38 -0.12 -5.04 11.78
N PRO A 39 0.87 -4.12 11.79
CA PRO A 39 0.61 -2.70 11.85
C PRO A 39 -0.21 -2.20 10.65
N PHE A 40 -1.11 -1.26 10.89
CA PHE A 40 -2.02 -0.72 9.88
C PHE A 40 -1.27 -0.05 8.73
N VAL A 41 -1.84 -0.20 7.53
CA VAL A 41 -1.32 0.37 6.30
C VAL A 41 -1.93 1.76 6.09
N PRO A 42 -1.14 2.84 6.06
CA PRO A 42 -1.67 4.17 5.84
C PRO A 42 -2.07 4.37 4.37
N VAL A 43 -3.29 4.87 4.17
CA VAL A 43 -3.85 5.11 2.83
C VAL A 43 -4.63 6.43 2.75
N ILE A 44 -4.74 6.98 1.54
CA ILE A 44 -5.61 8.13 1.22
C ILE A 44 -6.62 7.71 0.16
N ARG A 45 -7.86 8.19 0.25
CA ARG A 45 -8.88 7.94 -0.78
C ARG A 45 -8.48 8.54 -2.13
N LYS A 46 -8.75 7.82 -3.22
CA LYS A 46 -8.41 8.27 -4.58
C LYS A 46 -9.03 9.60 -4.98
N ASP A 47 -10.22 9.93 -4.47
CA ASP A 47 -10.92 11.18 -4.76
C ASP A 47 -10.21 12.41 -4.16
N ILE A 48 -9.43 12.22 -3.10
CA ILE A 48 -8.57 13.26 -2.51
C ILE A 48 -7.29 13.39 -3.35
N VAL A 49 -6.62 12.27 -3.64
CA VAL A 49 -5.34 12.27 -4.35
C VAL A 49 -5.48 12.79 -5.80
N ARG A 50 -6.54 12.39 -6.52
CA ARG A 50 -6.75 12.76 -7.93
C ARG A 50 -6.82 14.26 -8.18
N LYS A 51 -7.14 15.06 -7.16
CA LYS A 51 -7.19 16.54 -7.25
C LYS A 51 -5.81 17.16 -7.46
N TYR A 52 -4.75 16.40 -7.23
CA TYR A 52 -3.36 16.85 -7.35
C TYR A 52 -2.69 16.37 -8.64
N PHE A 53 -3.36 15.56 -9.45
CA PHE A 53 -2.80 15.09 -10.73
C PHE A 53 -2.91 16.18 -11.79
N ASP A 54 -1.90 16.26 -12.65
CA ASP A 54 -2.00 17.04 -13.89
C ASP A 54 -2.76 16.24 -14.96
N ASP A 55 -3.13 16.90 -16.06
CA ASP A 55 -3.97 16.29 -17.10
C ASP A 55 -3.38 14.98 -17.64
N GLN A 56 -2.06 14.94 -17.82
CA GLN A 56 -1.37 13.74 -18.32
C GLN A 56 -1.48 12.58 -17.33
N LEU A 57 -1.18 12.82 -16.04
CA LEU A 57 -1.25 11.75 -15.05
C LEU A 57 -2.71 11.34 -14.77
N LEU A 58 -3.64 12.28 -14.85
CA LEU A 58 -5.07 12.01 -14.72
C LEU A 58 -5.55 11.09 -15.83
N GLU A 59 -5.12 11.29 -17.07
CA GLU A 59 -5.47 10.43 -18.21
C GLU A 59 -4.99 8.98 -18.00
N GLU A 60 -3.74 8.80 -17.52
CA GLU A 60 -3.21 7.48 -17.16
C GLU A 60 -3.97 6.84 -15.99
N PHE A 61 -4.33 7.66 -15.01
CA PHE A 61 -5.09 7.18 -13.85
C PHE A 61 -6.51 6.75 -14.24
N GLU A 62 -7.18 7.47 -15.13
CA GLU A 62 -8.51 7.14 -15.62
C GLU A 62 -8.52 5.85 -16.45
N ARG A 63 -7.49 5.63 -17.29
CA ARG A 63 -7.28 4.34 -17.96
C ARG A 63 -7.18 3.19 -16.97
N TYR A 64 -6.37 3.38 -15.92
CA TYR A 64 -6.22 2.39 -14.86
C TYR A 64 -7.52 2.15 -14.10
N GLU A 65 -8.24 3.21 -13.72
CA GLU A 65 -9.48 3.16 -12.95
C GLU A 65 -10.58 2.41 -13.70
N HIS A 66 -10.67 2.58 -15.02
CA HIS A 66 -11.63 1.87 -15.85
C HIS A 66 -11.46 0.33 -15.77
N GLN A 67 -10.22 -0.14 -15.63
CA GLN A 67 -9.91 -1.56 -15.50
C GLN A 67 -9.92 -2.04 -14.04
N ASN A 68 -9.89 -1.13 -13.07
CA ASN A 68 -9.71 -1.40 -11.65
C ASN A 68 -10.76 -0.63 -10.82
N THR A 69 -12.03 -0.81 -11.14
CA THR A 69 -13.15 -0.03 -10.57
C THR A 69 -13.29 -0.13 -9.06
N VAL A 70 -12.75 -1.19 -8.44
CA VAL A 70 -12.76 -1.40 -6.98
C VAL A 70 -11.55 -0.78 -6.26
N ALA A 71 -10.56 -0.27 -7.00
CA ALA A 71 -9.41 0.41 -6.42
C ALA A 71 -9.84 1.79 -5.90
N GLU A 72 -9.74 2.00 -4.58
CA GLU A 72 -10.32 3.16 -3.89
C GLU A 72 -9.29 3.97 -3.11
N TYR A 73 -8.11 3.41 -2.84
CA TYR A 73 -7.15 3.97 -1.90
C TYR A 73 -5.72 3.94 -2.44
N PHE A 74 -5.01 5.05 -2.35
CA PHE A 74 -3.56 5.10 -2.58
C PHE A 74 -2.81 4.76 -1.30
N MET A 75 -1.89 3.80 -1.39
CA MET A 75 -0.97 3.47 -0.31
C MET A 75 0.07 4.58 -0.11
N LEU A 76 0.29 4.98 1.14
CA LEU A 76 1.36 5.90 1.50
C LEU A 76 2.65 5.19 1.92
N ASP A 77 2.50 4.05 2.57
CA ASP A 77 3.59 3.17 3.01
C ASP A 77 3.04 1.74 3.21
N GLY A 78 3.92 0.75 3.27
CA GLY A 78 3.57 -0.62 3.65
C GLY A 78 3.63 -1.62 2.51
N SER A 79 4.41 -1.36 1.47
CA SER A 79 4.54 -2.23 0.30
C SER A 79 4.92 -3.67 0.62
N HIS A 80 5.93 -3.91 1.47
CA HIS A 80 6.26 -5.26 1.93
C HIS A 80 5.14 -5.88 2.77
N ARG A 81 4.49 -5.08 3.63
CA ARG A 81 3.42 -5.53 4.52
C ARG A 81 2.18 -5.97 3.74
N THR A 82 1.71 -5.15 2.81
CA THR A 82 0.55 -5.46 1.97
C THR A 82 0.83 -6.66 1.06
N THR A 83 2.05 -6.77 0.51
CA THR A 83 2.46 -7.94 -0.27
C THR A 83 2.48 -9.21 0.60
N ALA A 84 3.08 -9.17 1.79
CA ALA A 84 3.11 -10.30 2.73
C ALA A 84 1.72 -10.74 3.19
N LEU A 85 0.87 -9.79 3.59
CA LEU A 85 -0.52 -10.04 3.98
C LEU A 85 -1.30 -10.70 2.84
N THR A 86 -1.12 -10.20 1.61
CA THR A 86 -1.76 -10.75 0.41
C THR A 86 -1.30 -12.19 0.15
N LEU A 87 0.02 -12.45 0.19
CA LEU A 87 0.59 -13.79 0.02
C LEU A 87 0.12 -14.77 1.10
N ALA A 88 -0.06 -14.29 2.32
CA ALA A 88 -0.50 -15.11 3.45
C ALA A 88 -2.02 -15.37 3.46
N GLY A 89 -2.80 -14.67 2.62
CA GLY A 89 -4.26 -14.71 2.64
C GLY A 89 -4.87 -13.97 3.84
N CYS A 90 -4.11 -13.04 4.43
CA CYS A 90 -4.52 -12.27 5.59
C CYS A 90 -5.24 -10.97 5.19
N LYS A 91 -6.11 -10.49 6.08
CA LYS A 91 -6.80 -9.21 5.90
C LYS A 91 -5.81 -8.04 6.00
N ILE A 92 -5.96 -7.04 5.13
CA ILE A 92 -5.17 -5.81 5.21
C ILE A 92 -5.93 -4.78 6.04
N LYS A 93 -5.50 -4.55 7.27
CA LYS A 93 -6.03 -3.43 8.06
C LYS A 93 -5.37 -2.13 7.63
N ALA A 94 -6.18 -1.21 7.13
CA ALA A 94 -5.73 0.08 6.65
C ALA A 94 -6.29 1.21 7.52
N ILE A 95 -5.49 2.26 7.68
CA ILE A 95 -5.89 3.52 8.31
C ILE A 95 -6.03 4.59 7.23
N ILE A 96 -7.19 5.24 7.18
CA ILE A 96 -7.50 6.25 6.17
C ILE A 96 -7.16 7.63 6.72
N TYR A 97 -6.32 8.37 5.99
CA TYR A 97 -6.10 9.80 6.20
C TYR A 97 -7.02 10.59 5.29
N GLY A 98 -7.97 11.31 5.88
CA GLY A 98 -8.85 12.25 5.18
C GLY A 98 -8.57 13.71 5.55
N THR A 99 -7.85 13.96 6.65
CA THR A 99 -7.50 15.28 7.19
C THR A 99 -6.15 15.24 7.91
N ASP A 100 -5.55 16.41 8.14
CA ASP A 100 -4.33 16.53 8.96
C ASP A 100 -4.54 16.05 10.40
N SER A 101 -5.75 16.20 10.94
CA SER A 101 -6.11 15.66 12.26
C SER A 101 -6.01 14.13 12.29
N ASP A 102 -6.39 13.44 11.20
CA ASP A 102 -6.26 11.99 11.11
C ASP A 102 -4.79 11.54 11.16
N ILE A 103 -3.89 12.29 10.53
CA ILE A 103 -2.45 12.04 10.56
C ILE A 103 -1.91 12.30 11.97
N ALA A 104 -2.36 13.38 12.62
CA ALA A 104 -1.99 13.69 14.00
C ALA A 104 -2.43 12.60 14.98
N ASP A 105 -3.62 12.02 14.79
CA ASP A 105 -4.10 10.88 15.58
C ASP A 105 -3.32 9.60 15.27
N ALA A 106 -3.01 9.35 13.99
CA ALA A 106 -2.19 8.21 13.57
C ALA A 106 -0.79 8.22 14.21
N ARG A 107 -0.18 9.40 14.41
CA ARG A 107 1.10 9.52 15.14
C ARG A 107 1.04 8.95 16.56
N LYS A 108 -0.10 9.07 17.25
CA LYS A 108 -0.29 8.52 18.61
C LYS A 108 -0.27 6.98 18.61
N LEU A 109 -0.69 6.36 17.50
CA LEU A 109 -0.72 4.92 17.31
C LEU A 109 0.66 4.29 17.07
N VAL A 110 1.70 5.11 16.86
CA VAL A 110 3.09 4.63 16.83
C VAL A 110 3.52 4.11 18.21
N LEU A 111 3.06 4.75 19.29
CA LEU A 111 3.40 4.36 20.67
C LEU A 111 2.87 2.97 21.04
N THR A 112 1.82 2.52 20.36
CA THR A 112 1.20 1.21 20.58
C THR A 112 1.56 0.19 19.50
N ASN A 113 2.52 0.50 18.62
CA ASN A 113 2.93 -0.32 17.47
C ASN A 113 1.78 -0.68 16.50
N GLN A 114 0.66 0.03 16.56
CA GLN A 114 -0.45 -0.16 15.61
C GLN A 114 -0.13 0.46 14.25
N ILE A 115 0.80 1.40 14.19
CA ILE A 115 1.35 1.99 12.96
C ILE A 115 2.87 2.04 13.07
N LEU A 116 3.56 1.82 11.95
CA LEU A 116 5.01 2.01 11.90
C LEU A 116 5.35 3.49 11.76
N LYS A 117 6.41 3.92 12.44
CA LYS A 117 6.96 5.26 12.22
C LYS A 117 7.47 5.37 10.77
N SER A 118 6.93 6.34 10.02
CA SER A 118 7.28 6.61 8.63
C SER A 118 7.33 8.13 8.39
N GLU A 119 8.00 8.55 7.31
CA GLU A 119 8.05 9.96 6.91
C GLU A 119 6.66 10.53 6.60
N THR A 120 5.74 9.70 6.11
CA THR A 120 4.35 10.08 5.77
C THR A 120 3.59 10.69 6.96
N LEU A 121 3.96 10.32 8.19
CA LEU A 121 3.37 10.86 9.42
C LEU A 121 3.91 12.25 9.79
N GLY A 122 5.04 12.66 9.22
CA GLY A 122 5.62 13.98 9.38
C GLY A 122 5.02 15.04 8.44
N HIS A 123 4.19 14.60 7.49
CA HIS A 123 3.62 15.44 6.44
C HIS A 123 2.14 15.75 6.67
N SER A 124 1.68 16.88 6.14
CA SER A 124 0.23 17.16 6.00
C SER A 124 -0.41 16.24 4.95
N LEU A 125 -1.73 16.22 4.89
CA LEU A 125 -2.48 15.50 3.86
C LEU A 125 -2.12 16.02 2.46
N GLU A 126 -2.03 17.35 2.32
CA GLU A 126 -1.63 18.00 1.07
C GLU A 126 -0.22 17.59 0.66
N GLU A 127 0.74 17.59 1.58
CA GLU A 127 2.11 17.18 1.31
C GLU A 127 2.21 15.71 0.90
N ASN A 128 1.49 14.82 1.59
CA ASN A 128 1.39 13.42 1.19
C ASN A 128 0.82 13.26 -0.23
N CYS A 129 -0.22 14.03 -0.60
CA CYS A 129 -0.76 14.01 -1.95
C CYS A 129 0.24 14.53 -2.99
N LYS A 130 1.00 15.59 -2.68
CA LYS A 130 2.09 16.10 -3.55
C LYS A 130 3.24 15.11 -3.68
N ILE A 131 3.54 14.32 -2.65
CA ILE A 131 4.52 13.23 -2.70
C ILE A 131 4.04 12.13 -3.63
N LEU A 132 2.78 11.68 -3.49
CA LEU A 132 2.18 10.70 -4.40
C LEU A 132 2.18 11.21 -5.85
N TYR A 133 1.79 12.45 -6.08
CA TYR A 133 1.83 13.06 -7.41
C TYR A 133 3.23 12.99 -8.02
N ARG A 134 4.27 13.42 -7.29
CA ARG A 134 5.66 13.35 -7.78
C ARG A 134 6.07 11.90 -8.10
N HIS A 135 5.76 10.97 -7.20
CA HIS A 135 6.06 9.55 -7.35
C HIS A 135 5.46 8.95 -8.63
N PHE A 136 4.19 9.23 -8.90
CA PHE A 136 3.50 8.74 -10.09
C PHE A 136 3.82 9.55 -11.35
N LYS A 137 4.22 10.82 -11.22
CA LYS A 137 4.69 11.61 -12.37
C LYS A 137 6.02 11.09 -12.92
N GLU A 138 6.94 10.70 -12.05
CA GLU A 138 8.22 10.13 -12.46
C GLU A 138 8.05 8.81 -13.23
N LYS A 139 7.05 8.01 -12.85
CA LYS A 139 6.68 6.75 -13.50
C LYS A 139 5.16 6.64 -13.57
N PRO A 140 4.51 7.10 -14.66
CA PRO A 140 3.04 7.10 -14.84
C PRO A 140 2.46 5.70 -15.04
N TYR A 141 2.58 4.87 -14.02
CA TYR A 141 2.08 3.51 -13.99
C TYR A 141 1.33 3.31 -12.69
N PHE A 142 0.20 2.62 -12.76
CA PHE A 142 -0.65 2.31 -11.61
C PHE A 142 -0.90 0.82 -11.55
N MET A 143 -0.96 0.29 -10.33
CA MET A 143 -1.17 -1.12 -10.06
C MET A 143 -1.80 -1.27 -8.69
N ASN A 144 -2.72 -2.20 -8.50
CA ASN A 144 -3.16 -2.55 -7.15
C ASN A 144 -2.22 -3.58 -6.50
N VAL A 145 -2.31 -3.74 -5.17
CA VAL A 145 -1.47 -4.69 -4.42
C VAL A 145 -1.63 -6.12 -4.96
N GLY A 146 -2.85 -6.53 -5.34
CA GLY A 146 -3.10 -7.87 -5.90
C GLY A 146 -2.35 -8.11 -7.22
N GLN A 147 -2.46 -7.16 -8.16
CA GLN A 147 -1.73 -7.18 -9.43
C GLN A 147 -0.21 -7.20 -9.21
N LYS A 148 0.29 -6.42 -8.24
CA LYS A 148 1.71 -6.41 -7.87
C LYS A 148 2.17 -7.80 -7.43
N MET A 149 1.40 -8.43 -6.54
CA MET A 149 1.71 -9.75 -6.01
C MET A 149 1.73 -10.81 -7.12
N GLU A 150 0.71 -10.86 -7.98
CA GLU A 150 0.66 -11.81 -9.09
C GLU A 150 1.81 -11.58 -10.08
N LYS A 151 2.12 -10.32 -10.41
CA LYS A 151 3.27 -9.99 -11.24
C LYS A 151 4.58 -10.48 -10.62
N MET A 152 4.79 -10.29 -9.31
CA MET A 152 5.98 -10.81 -8.62
C MET A 152 6.07 -12.34 -8.69
N LYS A 153 4.94 -13.05 -8.62
CA LYS A 153 4.88 -14.50 -8.75
C LYS A 153 5.24 -14.96 -10.18
N MET A 154 4.64 -14.33 -11.19
CA MET A 154 4.91 -14.62 -12.61
C MET A 154 6.38 -14.35 -12.98
N ASP A 155 6.93 -13.22 -12.53
CA ASP A 155 8.30 -12.82 -12.81
C ASP A 155 9.34 -13.53 -11.92
N LYS A 156 8.92 -14.48 -11.08
CA LYS A 156 9.76 -15.22 -10.11
C LYS A 156 10.60 -14.30 -9.22
N LYS A 157 10.00 -13.19 -8.76
CA LYS A 157 10.61 -12.18 -7.87
C LYS A 157 10.32 -12.41 -6.39
N LEU A 158 9.56 -13.45 -6.06
CA LEU A 158 9.32 -13.86 -4.68
C LEU A 158 10.52 -14.66 -4.13
N PRO A 159 10.89 -14.47 -2.85
CA PRO A 159 11.87 -15.32 -2.18
C PRO A 159 11.48 -16.80 -2.22
N LEU A 160 12.48 -17.69 -2.32
CA LEU A 160 12.26 -19.14 -2.42
C LEU A 160 11.52 -19.69 -1.20
N GLU A 161 11.80 -19.14 -0.03
CA GLU A 161 11.17 -19.48 1.26
C GLU A 161 9.65 -19.30 1.18
N ILE A 162 9.19 -18.20 0.60
CA ILE A 162 7.76 -17.93 0.42
C ILE A 162 7.19 -18.86 -0.66
N LEU A 163 7.91 -19.02 -1.78
CA LEU A 163 7.48 -19.87 -2.89
C LEU A 163 7.27 -21.33 -2.46
N ASN A 164 8.13 -21.84 -1.57
CA ASN A 164 8.02 -23.20 -1.04
C ASN A 164 6.79 -23.36 -0.13
N VAL A 165 6.41 -22.32 0.60
CA VAL A 165 5.23 -22.35 1.48
C VAL A 165 3.94 -22.26 0.68
N ILE A 166 3.86 -21.43 -0.37
CA ILE A 166 2.62 -21.23 -1.14
C ILE A 166 2.35 -22.32 -2.19
N LYS A 167 3.30 -23.21 -2.45
CA LYS A 167 3.12 -24.37 -3.35
C LYS A 167 2.56 -25.61 -2.66
N ASN A 168 2.65 -25.66 -1.33
CA ASN A 168 2.11 -26.71 -0.47
C ASN A 168 0.73 -26.32 0.04
#